data_AF-A0A3D1TV37-F1
#
_entry.id   AF-A0A3D1TV37-F1
#
_cell.length_a   1.000
_cell.length_b   1.000
_cell.length_c   1.000
_cell.angle_alpha   90.00
_cell.angle_beta   90.00
_cell.angle_gamma   90.00
#
_symmetry.space_group_name_H-M   'P 1'
#
loop_
_entity.id
_entity.type
_entity.pdbx_description
1 polymer ?
#
loop_
_entity_poly.entity_id
_entity_poly.type
_entity_poly.pdbx_seq_one_letter_code
_entity_poly.pdbx_strand_id
1 'polypeptide(L)' 'MDKDRIKGSAQQAKGKVKEVAGKVTGDSKLETEGKVQQVAGKVQNAVGGFKDTVKEAVKH' A
#
# COMPACT_ATOMS: atom_id res chain seq x y z
N MET A 1 -15.31 -26.09 5.32
CA MET A 1 -14.80 -25.00 6.18
C MET A 1 -13.35 -24.78 5.79
N ASP A 2 -13.20 -23.98 4.75
CA ASP A 2 -12.02 -23.97 3.89
C ASP A 2 -10.83 -23.31 4.60
N LYS A 3 -9.69 -23.99 4.57
CA LYS A 3 -8.41 -23.53 5.16
C LYS A 3 -8.06 -22.11 4.70
N ASP A 4 -8.52 -21.70 3.52
CA ASP A 4 -8.35 -20.36 2.96
C ASP A 4 -9.08 -19.26 3.75
N ARG A 5 -10.26 -19.52 4.30
CA ARG A 5 -10.97 -18.54 5.15
C ARG A 5 -10.26 -18.31 6.48
N ILE A 6 -9.69 -19.37 7.05
CA ILE A 6 -8.93 -19.30 8.31
C ILE A 6 -7.61 -18.59 8.07
N LYS A 7 -6.94 -18.85 6.94
CA LYS A 7 -5.68 -18.19 6.56
C LYS A 7 -5.89 -16.70 6.29
N GLY A 8 -6.98 -16.32 5.62
CA GLY A 8 -7.36 -14.93 5.41
C GLY A 8 -7.66 -14.20 6.72
N SER A 9 -8.43 -14.83 7.61
CA SER A 9 -8.74 -14.27 8.94
C SER A 9 -7.50 -14.11 9.81
N ALA A 10 -6.59 -15.09 9.78
CA ALA A 10 -5.32 -15.03 10.50
C ALA A 10 -4.40 -13.92 9.96
N GLN A 11 -4.34 -13.72 8.64
CA GLN A 11 -3.58 -12.62 8.05
C GLN A 11 -4.20 -11.25 8.38
N GLN A 12 -5.53 -11.12 8.39
CA GLN A 12 -6.20 -9.88 8.80
C GLN A 12 -5.93 -9.56 10.28
N ALA A 13 -6.00 -10.56 11.16
CA ALA A 13 -5.69 -10.38 12.57
C ALA A 13 -4.23 -9.96 12.77
N LYS A 14 -3.29 -10.63 12.09
CA LYS A 14 -1.86 -10.31 12.15
C LYS A 14 -1.56 -8.91 11.60
N GLY A 15 -2.26 -8.49 10.55
CA GLY A 15 -2.18 -7.15 9.97
C GLY A 15 -2.66 -6.08 10.94
N LYS A 16 -3.84 -6.25 11.55
CA LYS A 16 -4.36 -5.33 12.57
C LYS A 16 -3.44 -5.22 13.78
N VAL A 17 -2.89 -6.34 14.25
CA VAL A 17 -1.92 -6.33 15.36
C VAL A 17 -0.66 -5.56 14.99
N LYS A 18 -0.17 -5.69 13.75
CA LYS A 18 1.00 -4.95 13.26
C LYS A 18 0.72 -3.45 13.12
N GLU A 19 -0.48 -3.08 12.65
CA GLU A 19 -0.93 -1.68 12.57
C GLU A 19 -1.05 -1.05 13.96
N VAL A 20 -1.68 -1.76 14.90
CA VAL A 20 -1.83 -1.29 16.27
C VAL A 20 -0.45 -1.19 16.94
N ALA A 21 0.39 -2.21 16.80
CA ALA A 21 1.75 -2.18 17.32
C ALA A 21 2.57 -1.02 16.70
N GLY A 22 2.46 -0.78 15.40
CA GLY A 22 3.13 0.36 14.75
C GLY A 22 2.66 1.72 15.27
N LYS A 23 1.35 1.88 15.52
CA LYS A 23 0.79 3.11 16.13
C LYS A 23 1.18 3.27 17.60
N VAL A 24 1.22 2.17 18.37
CA VAL A 24 1.46 2.19 19.82
C VAL A 24 2.96 2.30 20.13
N THR A 25 3.83 1.69 19.33
CA THR A 25 5.29 1.82 19.44
C THR A 25 5.75 3.24 19.09
N GLY A 26 4.92 4.07 18.44
CA GLY A 26 5.28 5.46 18.14
C GLY A 26 6.54 5.54 17.27
N ASP A 27 6.72 4.57 16.38
CA ASP A 27 7.87 4.52 15.49
C ASP A 27 7.61 5.55 14.38
N SER A 28 7.91 6.81 14.68
CA SER A 28 7.86 7.93 13.73
C SER A 28 8.58 7.56 12.43
N LYS A 29 9.54 6.63 12.47
CA LYS A 29 10.21 6.06 11.31
C LYS A 29 9.26 5.26 10.42
N LEU A 30 8.43 4.36 10.96
CA LEU A 30 7.43 3.60 10.20
C LEU A 30 6.27 4.46 9.70
N GLU A 31 5.79 5.42 10.49
CA GLU A 31 4.77 6.38 10.02
C GLU A 31 5.31 7.29 8.91
N THR A 32 6.56 7.73 9.03
CA THR A 32 7.20 8.58 8.02
C THR A 32 7.52 7.79 6.77
N GLU A 33 8.07 6.58 6.87
CA GLU A 33 8.29 5.69 5.73
C GLU A 33 6.97 5.37 5.02
N GLY A 34 5.89 5.08 5.77
CA GLY A 34 4.57 4.85 5.20
C GLY A 34 3.99 6.06 4.46
N LYS A 35 4.12 7.26 5.03
CA LYS A 35 3.70 8.52 4.36
C LYS A 35 4.54 8.81 3.12
N VAL A 36 5.86 8.67 3.20
CA VAL A 36 6.78 8.87 2.07
C VAL A 36 6.47 7.89 0.95
N GLN A 37 6.20 6.62 1.28
CA GLN A 37 5.85 5.60 0.31
C GLN A 37 4.47 5.83 -0.33
N GLN A 38 3.49 6.35 0.43
CA GLN A 38 2.21 6.79 -0.15
C GLN A 38 2.37 7.96 -1.11
N VAL A 39 3.19 8.96 -0.76
CA VAL A 39 3.45 10.12 -1.64
C VAL A 39 4.18 9.67 -2.90
N ALA A 40 5.24 8.86 -2.76
CA ALA A 40 5.95 8.29 -3.89
C ALA A 40 5.02 7.46 -4.79
N GLY A 41 4.16 6.62 -4.20
CA GLY A 41 3.18 5.82 -4.94
C GLY A 41 2.14 6.67 -5.68
N LYS A 42 1.67 7.77 -5.09
CA LYS A 42 0.76 8.72 -5.76
C LYS A 42 1.43 9.43 -6.93
N VAL A 43 2.67 9.89 -6.74
CA VAL A 43 3.46 10.53 -7.80
C VAL A 43 3.74 9.55 -8.93
N GLN A 44 4.12 8.32 -8.60
CA GLN A 44 4.42 7.29 -9.57
C GLN A 44 3.16 6.84 -10.35
N ASN A 45 1.99 6.78 -9.69
CA ASN A 45 0.72 6.54 -10.38
C ASN A 45 0.34 7.69 -11.32
N ALA A 46 0.51 8.94 -10.88
CA ALA A 46 0.19 10.09 -11.71
C ALA A 46 1.09 10.17 -12.95
N VAL A 47 2.40 9.95 -12.78
CA VAL A 47 3.37 9.92 -13.88
C VAL A 47 3.16 8.70 -14.78
N GLY A 48 2.85 7.54 -14.20
CA GLY A 48 2.51 6.32 -14.94
C GLY A 48 1.26 6.52 -15.79
N GLY A 49 0.16 6.97 -15.19
CA GLY A 49 -1.08 7.27 -15.89
C GLY A 49 -0.92 8.32 -16.98
N PHE A 50 -0.11 9.37 -16.74
CA PHE A 50 0.21 10.37 -17.76
C PHE A 50 1.02 9.77 -18.91
N LYS A 51 2.05 8.95 -18.62
CA LYS A 51 2.83 8.26 -19.65
C LYS A 51 1.99 7.29 -20.46
N ASP A 52 1.10 6.52 -19.83
CA ASP A 52 0.18 5.62 -20.53
C ASP A 52 -0.77 6.40 -21.44
N THR A 53 -1.37 7.48 -20.93
CA THR A 53 -2.26 8.35 -21.74
C THR A 53 -1.54 8.95 -22.95
N VAL A 54 -0.30 9.45 -22.77
CA VAL A 54 0.51 9.99 -23.88
C VAL A 54 0.90 8.89 -24.86
N LYS A 55 1.26 7.70 -24.37
CA LYS A 55 1.64 6.56 -25.22
C LYS A 55 0.46 6.04 -26.03
N GLU A 56 -0.74 6.06 -25.46
CA GLU A 56 -1.99 5.72 -26.15
C GLU A 56 -2.33 6.76 -27.22
N ALA A 57 -2.19 8.05 -26.93
CA ALA A 57 -2.42 9.14 -27.88
C ALA A 57 -1.41 9.19 -29.05
N VAL A 58 -0.16 8.76 -28.83
CA VAL A 58 0.89 8.73 -29.87
C VAL A 58 0.88 7.45 -30.69
N LYS A 59 0.33 6.36 -30.16
CA LYS A 59 0.21 5.07 -30.87
C LYS A 59 -0.99 5.03 -31.83
N HIS A 60 -1.88 6.02 -31.73
CA HIS A 60 -3.04 6.17 -32.60
C HIS A 60 -2.74 7.07 -33.81
#